data_AF-A0A376P0T3-F1
#
_entry.id   AF-A0A376P0T3-F1
#
_cell.length_a   1.000
_cell.length_b   1.000
_cell.length_c   1.000
_cell.angle_alpha   90.00
_cell.angle_beta   90.00
_cell.angle_gamma   90.00
#
_symmetry.space_group_name_H-M   'P 1'
#
loop_
_entity.id
_entity.type
_entity.pdbx_description
1 polymer ?
#
loop_
_entity_poly.entity_id
_entity_poly.type
_entity_poly.pdbx_seq_one_letter_code
_entity_poly.pdbx_strand_id
1 'polypeptide(L)' 'MLKYSKTPGIFKLEGNRLGRPYHRLPTLFTGNFDVIDSHLGSYFLKKHRSNITLKKIGCEMDIINKNAELMIS' A
#
# COMPACT_ATOMS: atom_id res chain seq x y z
N MET A 1 19.26 9.19 -5.81
CA MET A 1 18.54 8.70 -7.01
C MET A 1 17.58 7.61 -6.57
N LEU A 2 16.28 7.92 -6.45
CA LEU A 2 15.28 6.98 -5.91
C LEU A 2 14.99 5.88 -6.93
N LYS A 3 15.35 4.63 -6.58
CA LYS A 3 15.03 3.42 -7.37
C LYS A 3 13.53 3.16 -7.27
N TYR A 4 12.73 3.81 -8.13
CA TYR A 4 11.31 3.48 -8.27
C TYR A 4 11.15 2.07 -8.84
N SER A 5 9.99 1.46 -8.56
CA SER A 5 9.72 0.03 -8.75
C SER A 5 10.07 -0.47 -10.15
N LYS A 6 10.48 -1.74 -10.27
CA LYS A 6 10.94 -2.39 -11.52
C LYS A 6 9.86 -2.48 -12.62
N THR A 7 8.64 -2.02 -12.35
CA THR A 7 7.51 -2.09 -13.27
C THR A 7 7.30 -0.72 -13.94
N PRO A 8 7.40 -0.62 -15.29
CA PRO A 8 7.17 0.62 -16.01
C PRO A 8 5.79 1.20 -15.67
N GLY A 9 5.74 2.49 -15.35
CA GLY A 9 4.49 3.20 -15.03
C GLY A 9 4.00 3.08 -13.58
N ILE A 10 4.64 2.26 -12.74
CA ILE A 10 4.31 2.19 -11.30
C ILE A 10 5.21 3.14 -10.53
N PHE A 11 4.64 4.26 -10.10
CA PHE A 11 5.29 5.24 -9.22
C PHE A 11 4.91 4.99 -7.76
N LYS A 12 5.84 5.30 -6.83
CA LYS A 12 5.56 5.24 -5.39
C LYS A 12 4.69 6.44 -5.02
N LEU A 13 3.58 6.17 -4.34
CA LEU A 13 2.68 7.21 -3.87
C LEU A 13 3.15 7.70 -2.49
N GLU A 14 3.76 8.89 -2.47
CA GLU A 14 4.23 9.54 -1.24
C GLU A 14 3.06 10.18 -0.50
N GLY A 15 2.44 9.45 0.43
CA GLY A 15 1.22 9.88 1.14
C GLY A 15 1.36 11.22 1.88
N ASN A 16 2.56 11.52 2.40
CA ASN A 16 2.90 12.80 3.02
C ASN A 16 2.83 14.00 2.05
N ARG A 17 3.07 13.79 0.75
CA ARG A 17 3.02 14.84 -0.28
C ARG A 17 1.62 15.08 -0.81
N LEU A 18 0.70 14.15 -0.58
CA LEU A 18 -0.69 14.24 -1.02
C LEU A 18 -1.56 15.10 -0.10
N GLY A 19 -1.14 15.31 1.15
CA GLY A 19 -1.84 16.14 2.13
C GLY A 19 -3.03 15.43 2.80
N ARG A 20 -3.78 16.19 3.61
CA ARG A 20 -4.87 15.66 4.46
C ARG A 20 -5.93 14.82 3.72
N PRO A 21 -6.38 15.13 2.48
CA PRO A 21 -7.41 14.33 1.82
C PRO A 21 -7.03 12.85 1.64
N TYR A 22 -5.73 12.54 1.58
CA TYR A 22 -5.24 11.20 1.24
C TYR A 22 -4.73 10.39 2.43
N HIS A 23 -4.87 10.89 3.66
CA HIS A 23 -4.52 10.15 4.89
C HIS A 23 -5.32 8.86 5.07
N ARG A 24 -6.49 8.75 4.42
CA ARG A 24 -7.37 7.57 4.47
C ARG A 24 -7.07 6.56 3.38
N LEU A 25 -6.15 6.85 2.46
CA LEU A 25 -5.81 5.88 1.42
C LEU A 25 -5.37 4.53 2.01
N PRO A 26 -4.47 4.46 3.01
CA PRO A 26 -4.07 3.19 3.58
C PRO A 26 -5.26 2.40 4.13
N THR A 27 -6.14 3.06 4.87
CA THR A 27 -7.32 2.41 5.46
C THR A 27 -8.35 1.98 4.42
N LEU A 28 -8.49 2.72 3.32
CA LEU A 28 -9.37 2.35 2.21
C LEU A 28 -8.86 1.11 1.47
N PHE A 29 -7.54 1.05 1.20
CA PHE A 29 -6.93 -0.09 0.52
C PHE A 29 -6.94 -1.35 1.39
N THR A 30 -6.63 -1.23 2.69
CA THR A 30 -6.64 -2.38 3.60
C THR A 30 -8.06 -2.83 3.95
N GLY A 31 -9.01 -1.91 4.10
CA GLY A 31 -10.40 -2.24 4.46
C GLY A 31 -11.14 -3.05 3.40
N ASN A 32 -10.79 -2.87 2.11
CA ASN A 32 -11.39 -3.61 1.01
C ASN A 32 -10.61 -4.89 0.63
N PHE A 33 -9.49 -5.17 1.30
CA PHE A 33 -8.61 -6.28 0.93
C PHE A 33 -9.33 -7.63 0.99
N ASP A 34 -10.05 -7.90 2.09
CA ASP A 34 -10.72 -9.19 2.30
C ASP A 34 -11.78 -9.47 1.22
N VAL A 35 -12.47 -8.42 0.75
CA VAL A 35 -13.46 -8.52 -0.33
C VAL A 35 -12.77 -8.85 -1.66
N ILE A 36 -11.67 -8.17 -1.96
CA ILE A 36 -10.90 -8.39 -3.19
C ILE A 36 -10.31 -9.82 -3.20
N ASP A 37 -9.73 -10.25 -2.08
CA ASP A 37 -9.14 -11.58 -1.94
C ASP A 37 -10.21 -12.67 -2.11
N SER A 38 -11.37 -12.52 -1.45
CA SER A 38 -12.49 -13.45 -1.57
C SER A 38 -13.01 -13.58 -3.00
N HIS A 39 -13.16 -12.45 -3.71
CA HIS A 39 -13.62 -12.44 -5.10
C HIS A 39 -12.64 -13.13 -6.05
N LEU A 40 -11.34 -12.84 -5.91
CA LEU A 40 -10.30 -13.46 -6.72
C LEU A 40 -10.16 -14.96 -6.42
N GLY A 41 -10.08 -15.33 -5.14
CA GLY A 41 -10.05 -16.72 -4.71
C GLY A 41 -11.24 -17.50 -5.27
N SER A 42 -12.45 -16.95 -5.15
CA SER A 42 -13.68 -17.57 -5.68
C SER A 42 -13.66 -17.73 -7.20
N TYR A 43 -13.19 -16.72 -7.94
CA TYR A 43 -13.12 -16.78 -9.40
C TYR A 43 -12.16 -17.88 -9.87
N PHE A 44 -10.96 -17.95 -9.31
CA PHE A 44 -9.97 -18.95 -9.69
C PHE A 44 -10.34 -20.36 -9.21
N LEU A 45 -10.96 -20.47 -8.04
CA LEU A 45 -11.47 -21.75 -7.57
C LEU A 45 -12.56 -22.29 -8.52
N LYS A 46 -13.49 -21.43 -8.96
CA LYS A 46 -14.56 -21.85 -9.88
C LYS A 46 -14.02 -22.18 -11.29
N LYS A 47 -13.19 -21.29 -11.84
CA LYS A 47 -12.76 -21.36 -13.26
C LYS A 47 -11.59 -22.32 -13.48
N HIS A 48 -10.64 -22.34 -12.55
CA HIS A 48 -9.37 -23.05 -12.70
C HIS A 48 -9.21 -24.20 -11.69
N ARG A 49 -10.15 -24.37 -10.75
CA ARG A 49 -10.06 -25.34 -9.63
C ARG A 49 -8.79 -25.16 -8.79
N SER A 50 -8.21 -23.97 -8.84
CA SER A 50 -7.02 -23.59 -8.09
C SER A 50 -7.43 -22.79 -6.87
N ASN A 51 -6.93 -23.20 -5.71
CA ASN A 51 -7.06 -22.41 -4.49
C ASN A 51 -5.96 -21.36 -4.46
N ILE A 52 -6.32 -20.08 -4.55
CA ILE A 52 -5.38 -18.97 -4.51
C ILE A 52 -5.82 -17.97 -3.44
N THR A 53 -4.83 -17.34 -2.82
CA THR A 53 -5.02 -16.26 -1.86
C THR A 53 -4.00 -15.18 -2.12
N LEU A 54 -4.40 -13.93 -2.00
CA LEU A 54 -3.53 -12.77 -2.10
C LEU A 54 -2.69 -12.64 -0.83
N LYS A 55 -1.47 -12.13 -0.99
CA LYS A 55 -0.68 -11.67 0.14
C LYS A 55 -1.29 -10.36 0.66
N LYS A 56 -1.45 -10.25 1.98
CA LYS A 56 -1.98 -9.04 2.63
C LYS A 56 -1.29 -7.78 2.10
N ILE A 57 -2.10 -6.80 1.70
CA ILE A 57 -1.62 -5.49 1.32
C ILE A 57 -1.21 -4.74 2.59
N GLY A 58 0.06 -4.35 2.67
CA GLY A 58 0.57 -3.43 3.69
C GLY A 58 0.80 -2.05 3.09
N CYS A 59 0.67 -1.01 3.91
CA CYS A 59 1.11 0.34 3.57
C CYS A 59 2.29 0.69 4.46
N GLU A 60 3.43 0.99 3.83
CA GLU A 60 4.62 1.48 4.51
C GLU A 60 4.80 2.97 4.20
N MET A 61 5.10 3.75 5.25
CA MET A 61 5.47 5.15 5.11
C MET A 61 6.94 5.27 5.47
N ASP A 62 7.73 5.91 4.60
CA ASP A 62 9.13 6.19 4.92
C ASP A 62 9.15 7.15 6.12
N ILE A 63 9.57 6.66 7.28
CA ILE A 63 9.86 7.51 8.43
C ILE A 63 11.16 8.24 8.11
N ILE A 64 11.05 9.42 7.51
CA ILE A 64 12.16 10.37 7.52
C ILE A 64 12.20 10.88 8.96
N ASN A 65 13.06 10.30 9.80
CA ASN A 65 13.36 10.86 11.11
C ASN A 65 13.82 12.31 10.88
N LYS A 66 12.89 13.25 11.09
CA LYS A 66 13.24 14.66 11.21
C LYS A 66 13.94 14.78 12.55
N ASN A 67 15.26 14.60 12.55
CA ASN A 67 16.09 14.99 13.67
C ASN A 67 15.93 16.50 13.81
N ALA A 68 14.97 16.93 14.63
CA ALA A 68 14.91 18.30 15.08
C ALA A 68 16.01 18.44 16.12
N GLU A 69 17.11 19.12 15.76
CA GLU A 69 18.01 19.65 16.77
C GLU A 69 17.22 20.69 17.57
N LEU A 70 16.76 20.29 18.75
CA LEU A 70 16.26 21.23 19.74
C LEU A 70 17.47 22.07 20.16
N MET A 71 17.54 23.33 19.71
CA MET A 71 18.45 24.29 20.32
C MET A 71 17.98 24.53 21.76
N ILE A 72 18.58 23.80 22.69
CA ILE A 72 18.44 24.06 24.12
C ILE A 72 19.39 25.22 24.42
N SER A 73 18.83 26.34 24.92
CA SER A 73 19.58 27.51 25.39
C SER A 73 20.04 27.38 26.82
#